data_AF-A0A0N5B3C8-F1
#
_entry.id   AF-A0A0N5B3C8-F1
#
_cell.length_a   1.000
_cell.length_b   1.000
_cell.length_c   1.000
_cell.angle_alpha   90.00
_cell.angle_beta   90.00
_cell.angle_gamma   90.00
#
_symmetry.space_group_name_H-M   'P 1'
#
loop_
_entity.id
_entity.type
_entity.pdbx_description
1 polymer ?
#
loop_
_entity_poly.entity_id
_entity_poly.type
_entity_poly.pdbx_seq_one_letter_code
_entity_poly.pdbx_strand_id
1 'polypeptide(L)'
;MITLSSGEVKIIEVAHPVNNLPEVHRPNHVRVQRGDIKREKLSDLEKFKNSRVDVVAVIHWMNHPAERPTKHGIHKKMEIHLVDESGSTRLLTVWAEDTGKFPRDEVLRKPIIVTDVLVHYYRGRCELKFTGLSNIFISGHSRLLHTVRSWYARNRHRDLSLGENS
;
A
#
# COMPACT_ATOMS: atom_id res chain seq x y z
N MET A 1 49.26 25.09 -58.76
CA MET A 1 48.37 25.93 -59.59
C MET A 1 47.05 25.18 -59.78
N ILE A 2 46.11 25.33 -58.85
CA ILE A 2 44.67 25.18 -59.05
C ILE A 2 44.04 26.28 -58.20
N THR A 3 43.14 27.01 -58.84
CA THR A 3 42.52 28.27 -58.46
C THR A 3 41.47 28.08 -57.37
N LEU A 4 41.41 29.00 -56.41
CA LEU A 4 40.36 29.10 -55.40
C LEU A 4 39.11 29.74 -56.01
N SER A 5 37.97 29.07 -55.94
CA SER A 5 36.65 29.65 -56.21
C SER A 5 35.92 29.93 -54.89
N SER A 6 35.51 31.18 -54.74
CA SER A 6 34.67 31.73 -53.67
C SER A 6 33.39 30.92 -53.44
N GLY A 7 33.09 30.64 -52.17
CA GLY A 7 31.79 30.11 -51.74
C GLY A 7 31.57 30.42 -50.27
N GLU A 8 30.46 31.12 -49.97
CA GLU A 8 29.99 31.54 -48.66
C GLU A 8 30.08 30.46 -47.57
N VAL A 9 30.54 30.87 -46.37
CA VAL A 9 30.39 30.10 -45.14
C VAL A 9 28.98 30.37 -44.59
N LYS A 10 28.06 29.41 -44.76
CA LYS A 10 26.83 29.35 -43.96
C LYS A 10 27.07 28.50 -42.72
N ILE A 11 27.02 29.14 -41.55
CA ILE A 11 26.96 28.45 -40.26
C ILE A 11 25.57 27.82 -40.18
N ILE A 12 25.50 26.49 -40.29
CA ILE A 12 24.29 25.72 -39.98
C ILE A 12 24.39 25.36 -38.50
N GLU A 13 23.54 25.97 -37.66
CA GLU A 13 23.32 25.51 -36.29
C GLU A 13 22.75 24.08 -36.34
N VAL A 14 23.59 23.11 -35.98
CA VAL A 14 23.15 21.73 -35.77
C VAL A 14 22.48 21.69 -34.40
N ALA A 15 21.15 21.77 -34.40
CA ALA A 15 20.32 21.46 -33.24
C ALA A 15 20.60 20.03 -32.79
N HIS A 16 21.15 19.88 -31.59
CA HIS A 16 21.35 18.58 -30.97
C HIS A 16 19.97 17.99 -30.61
N PRO A 17 19.63 16.77 -31.05
CA PRO A 17 18.43 16.12 -30.55
C PRO A 17 18.63 15.78 -29.06
N VAL A 18 17.70 16.29 -28.26
CA VAL A 18 17.57 16.09 -26.82
C VAL A 18 17.57 14.58 -26.53
N ASN A 19 18.51 14.15 -25.69
CA ASN A 19 18.54 12.80 -25.14
C ASN A 19 17.26 12.57 -24.33
N ASN A 20 16.29 11.85 -24.91
CA ASN A 20 15.19 11.22 -24.17
C ASN A 20 15.76 10.05 -23.35
N LEU A 21 16.34 10.35 -22.18
CA LEU A 21 16.50 9.35 -21.14
C LEU A 21 15.11 9.04 -20.56
N PRO A 22 14.74 7.75 -20.38
CA PRO A 22 13.49 7.42 -19.72
C PRO A 22 13.54 7.93 -18.28
N GLU A 23 12.51 8.68 -17.90
CA GLU A 23 12.26 9.06 -16.52
C GLU A 23 12.29 7.81 -15.64
N VAL A 24 13.35 7.68 -14.83
CA VAL A 24 13.38 6.71 -13.75
C VAL A 24 12.20 7.04 -12.86
N HIS A 25 11.16 6.20 -12.92
CA HIS A 25 10.01 6.23 -12.02
C HIS A 25 10.53 6.13 -10.59
N ARG A 26 10.85 7.28 -9.99
CA ARG A 26 11.10 7.37 -8.56
C ARG A 26 9.77 7.01 -7.90
N PRO A 27 9.75 6.12 -6.90
CA PRO A 27 8.52 5.87 -6.16
C PRO A 27 8.03 7.23 -5.67
N ASN A 28 6.80 7.57 -6.03
CA ASN A 28 6.16 8.81 -5.63
C ASN A 28 6.36 8.99 -4.12
N HIS A 29 7.30 9.86 -3.74
CA HIS A 29 7.36 10.42 -2.40
C HIS A 29 6.21 11.41 -2.32
N VAL A 30 4.98 10.89 -2.28
CA VAL A 30 3.83 11.64 -1.84
C VAL A 30 4.15 12.01 -0.40
N ARG A 31 4.58 13.26 -0.20
CA ARG A 31 4.49 13.90 1.09
C ARG A 31 3.02 13.86 1.43
N VAL A 32 2.62 12.87 2.23
CA VAL A 32 1.30 12.81 2.85
C VAL A 32 1.05 14.20 3.40
N GLN A 33 0.13 14.94 2.80
CA GLN A 33 -0.43 16.11 3.47
C GLN A 33 -1.13 15.50 4.69
N ARG A 34 -0.41 15.49 5.81
CA ARG A 34 -0.84 14.87 7.06
C ARG A 34 -2.06 15.65 7.55
N GLY A 35 -3.25 15.24 7.12
CA GLY A 35 -4.33 15.18 8.10
C GLY A 35 -3.84 14.32 9.26
N ASP A 36 -4.09 14.76 10.49
CA ASP A 36 -3.73 13.98 11.67
C ASP A 36 -4.39 12.60 11.56
N ILE A 37 -3.60 11.57 11.29
CA ILE A 37 -4.07 10.19 11.22
C ILE A 37 -4.72 9.86 12.56
N LYS A 38 -6.04 9.67 12.56
CA LYS A 38 -6.81 9.30 13.75
C LYS A 38 -6.78 7.80 13.89
N ARG A 39 -5.62 7.32 14.33
CA ARG A 39 -5.32 5.90 14.41
C ARG A 39 -6.22 5.21 15.44
N GLU A 40 -6.93 4.19 14.97
CA GLU A 40 -7.59 3.20 15.81
C GLU A 40 -6.77 1.91 15.93
N LYS A 41 -6.87 1.24 17.09
CA LYS A 41 -6.26 -0.07 17.31
C LYS A 41 -7.14 -1.18 16.73
N LEU A 42 -6.50 -2.25 16.27
CA LEU A 42 -7.21 -3.41 15.73
C LEU A 42 -8.09 -4.11 16.78
N SER A 43 -7.70 -4.07 18.05
CA SER A 43 -8.50 -4.57 19.18
C SER A 43 -9.83 -3.85 19.37
N ASP A 44 -9.92 -2.59 18.95
CA ASP A 44 -11.04 -1.71 19.25
C ASP A 44 -12.06 -1.56 18.10
N LEU A 45 -11.81 -2.21 16.95
CA LEU A 45 -12.60 -2.02 15.73
C LEU A 45 -14.10 -2.33 15.89
N GLU A 46 -14.47 -3.18 16.84
CA GLU A 46 -15.88 -3.52 17.08
C GLU A 46 -16.73 -2.30 17.44
N LYS A 47 -16.12 -1.28 18.05
CA LYS A 47 -16.76 0.00 18.39
C LYS A 47 -17.11 0.85 17.17
N PHE A 48 -16.52 0.54 16.02
CA PHE A 48 -16.58 1.34 14.79
C PHE A 48 -17.38 0.63 13.69
N LYS A 49 -18.32 -0.25 14.05
CA LYS A 49 -19.13 -1.00 13.08
C LYS A 49 -19.73 -0.08 12.02
N ASN A 50 -19.51 -0.43 10.74
CA ASN A 50 -19.95 0.32 9.57
C ASN A 50 -19.39 1.76 9.46
N SER A 51 -18.32 2.06 10.20
CA SER A 51 -17.59 3.33 10.12
C SER A 51 -16.27 3.15 9.39
N ARG A 52 -15.70 4.28 8.97
CA ARG A 52 -14.34 4.34 8.40
C ARG A 52 -13.35 4.73 9.49
N VAL A 53 -12.19 4.10 9.47
CA VAL A 53 -11.13 4.33 10.46
C VAL A 53 -9.78 4.38 9.75
N ASP A 54 -8.79 4.96 10.43
CA ASP A 54 -7.40 4.83 10.05
C ASP A 54 -6.73 3.76 10.92
N VAL A 55 -5.98 2.86 10.31
CA VAL A 55 -5.23 1.83 11.03
C VAL A 55 -3.74 1.91 10.69
N VAL A 56 -2.90 1.62 11.68
CA VAL A 56 -1.47 1.41 11.48
C VAL A 56 -1.14 0.01 11.99
N ALA A 57 -0.66 -0.84 11.09
CA ALA A 57 -0.49 -2.27 11.33
C ALA A 57 0.64 -2.83 10.47
N VAL A 58 1.11 -4.04 10.78
CA VAL A 58 1.98 -4.84 9.91
C VAL A 58 1.13 -5.83 9.12
N ILE A 59 1.45 -6.01 7.85
CA ILE A 59 0.93 -7.14 7.07
C ILE A 59 1.63 -8.41 7.56
N HIS A 60 0.97 -9.17 8.43
CA HIS A 60 1.49 -10.43 8.93
C HIS A 60 1.45 -11.49 7.83
N TRP A 61 0.31 -11.63 7.15
CA TRP A 61 0.13 -12.61 6.09
C TRP A 61 -0.76 -12.03 5.00
N MET A 62 -0.62 -12.53 3.78
CA MET A 62 -1.55 -12.25 2.70
C MET A 62 -1.55 -13.44 1.73
N ASN A 63 -2.67 -13.68 1.05
CA ASN A 63 -2.71 -14.61 -0.08
C ASN A 63 -2.30 -13.91 -1.39
N HIS A 64 -2.17 -14.69 -2.46
CA HIS A 64 -2.15 -14.14 -3.80
C HIS A 64 -3.58 -13.74 -4.19
N PRO A 65 -3.78 -12.63 -4.93
CA PRO A 65 -5.10 -12.28 -5.44
C PRO A 65 -5.64 -13.41 -6.31
N ALA A 66 -6.83 -13.89 -5.98
CA ALA A 66 -7.48 -15.01 -6.65
C ALA A 66 -8.88 -14.62 -7.14
N GLU A 67 -9.30 -15.20 -8.26
CA GLU A 67 -10.64 -14.96 -8.80
C GLU A 67 -11.72 -15.57 -7.89
N ARG A 68 -12.77 -14.79 -7.64
CA ARG A 68 -13.92 -15.19 -6.82
C ARG A 68 -15.22 -14.79 -7.52
N PRO A 69 -16.19 -15.72 -7.64
CA PRO A 69 -17.50 -15.37 -8.14
C PRO A 69 -18.24 -14.49 -7.14
N THR A 70 -18.94 -13.48 -7.66
CA THR A 70 -19.82 -12.59 -6.90
C THR A 70 -21.14 -12.43 -7.66
N LYS A 71 -22.13 -11.80 -7.03
CA LYS A 71 -23.38 -11.40 -7.73
C LYS A 71 -23.17 -10.43 -8.89
N HIS A 72 -21.97 -9.83 -9.01
CA HIS A 72 -21.61 -8.87 -10.05
C HIS A 72 -20.51 -9.42 -10.98
N GLY A 73 -20.44 -10.75 -11.13
CA GLY A 73 -19.43 -11.41 -11.95
C GLY A 73 -18.21 -11.87 -11.15
N ILE A 74 -17.14 -12.21 -11.86
CA ILE A 74 -15.90 -12.74 -11.30
C ILE A 74 -14.97 -11.57 -11.00
N HIS A 75 -14.47 -11.48 -9.76
CA HIS A 75 -13.56 -10.43 -9.31
C HIS A 75 -12.37 -11.02 -8.58
N LYS A 76 -11.19 -10.40 -8.73
CA LYS A 76 -10.03 -10.75 -7.90
C LYS A 76 -10.30 -10.38 -6.45
N LYS A 77 -9.95 -11.26 -5.52
CA LYS A 77 -10.01 -11.05 -4.07
C LYS A 77 -8.64 -11.30 -3.47
N MET A 78 -8.20 -10.42 -2.60
CA MET A 78 -7.03 -10.62 -1.74
C MET A 78 -7.45 -10.48 -0.28
N GLU A 79 -6.90 -11.35 0.56
CA GLU A 79 -7.08 -11.39 2.00
C GLU A 79 -5.74 -11.11 2.66
N ILE A 80 -5.73 -10.13 3.56
CA ILE A 80 -4.53 -9.62 4.23
C ILE A 80 -4.78 -9.65 5.73
N HIS A 81 -3.92 -10.32 6.48
CA HIS A 81 -3.98 -10.36 7.94
C HIS A 81 -3.11 -9.24 8.50
N LEU A 82 -3.75 -8.26 9.12
CA LEU A 82 -3.11 -7.12 9.77
C LEU A 82 -2.92 -7.42 11.26
N VAL A 83 -1.78 -7.01 11.80
CA VAL A 83 -1.47 -7.07 13.24
C VAL A 83 -0.90 -5.74 13.72
N ASP A 84 -1.22 -5.33 14.94
CA ASP A 84 -0.68 -4.13 15.57
C ASP A 84 -0.17 -4.43 16.99
N GLU A 85 0.32 -3.42 17.71
CA GLU A 85 0.86 -3.60 19.05
C GLU A 85 -0.12 -4.10 20.12
N SER A 86 -1.42 -4.16 19.82
CA SER A 86 -2.39 -4.83 20.70
C SER A 86 -2.28 -6.35 20.66
N GLY A 87 -1.56 -6.91 19.67
CA GLY A 87 -1.52 -8.34 19.40
C GLY A 87 -2.76 -8.86 18.66
N SER A 88 -3.79 -8.03 18.45
CA SER A 88 -4.99 -8.43 17.71
C SER A 88 -4.68 -8.60 16.22
N THR A 89 -5.31 -9.61 15.61
CA THR A 89 -5.30 -9.82 14.16
C THR A 89 -6.64 -9.44 13.56
N ARG A 90 -6.63 -8.77 12.40
CA ARG A 90 -7.84 -8.43 11.65
C ARG A 90 -7.65 -8.72 10.16
N LEU A 91 -8.70 -9.28 9.55
CA LEU A 91 -8.74 -9.54 8.13
C LEU A 91 -9.07 -8.25 7.39
N LEU A 92 -8.23 -7.87 6.44
CA LEU A 92 -8.48 -6.86 5.43
C LEU A 92 -8.79 -7.56 4.10
N THR A 93 -9.98 -7.31 3.57
CA THR A 93 -10.37 -7.77 2.24
C THR A 93 -10.17 -6.66 1.20
N VAL A 94 -9.48 -6.99 0.11
CA VAL A 94 -9.24 -6.11 -1.05
C VAL A 94 -9.81 -6.77 -2.30
N TRP A 95 -10.46 -5.99 -3.17
CA TRP A 95 -11.13 -6.50 -4.38
C TRP A 95 -10.58 -5.87 -5.66
N ALA A 96 -10.74 -6.58 -6.77
CA ALA A 96 -10.54 -6.11 -8.13
C ALA A 96 -9.21 -5.37 -8.33
N GLU A 97 -9.22 -4.19 -8.94
CA GLU A 97 -8.05 -3.38 -9.28
C GLU A 97 -7.24 -2.94 -8.04
N ASP A 98 -7.88 -2.79 -6.88
CA ASP A 98 -7.21 -2.39 -5.64
C ASP A 98 -6.21 -3.45 -5.15
N THR A 99 -6.32 -4.70 -5.62
CA THR A 99 -5.35 -5.75 -5.28
C THR A 99 -3.92 -5.39 -5.72
N GLY A 100 -3.77 -4.60 -6.79
CA GLY A 100 -2.46 -4.12 -7.26
C GLY A 100 -1.78 -3.13 -6.30
N LYS A 101 -2.51 -2.53 -5.35
CA LYS A 101 -1.96 -1.62 -4.33
C LYS A 101 -1.17 -2.33 -3.25
N PHE A 102 -1.15 -3.67 -3.24
CA PHE A 102 -0.47 -4.50 -2.26
C PHE A 102 0.54 -5.45 -2.92
N PRO A 103 1.60 -4.94 -3.57
CA PRO A 103 2.65 -5.77 -4.14
C PRO A 103 3.37 -6.54 -3.02
N ARG A 104 3.18 -7.87 -3.00
CA ARG A 104 3.59 -8.75 -1.89
C ARG A 104 5.01 -8.51 -1.40
N ASP A 105 5.97 -8.45 -2.32
CA ASP A 105 7.40 -8.32 -2.00
C ASP A 105 7.75 -6.97 -1.37
N GLU A 106 6.91 -5.97 -1.63
CA GLU A 106 7.09 -4.64 -1.08
C GLU A 106 6.39 -4.43 0.26
N VAL A 107 5.32 -5.19 0.58
CA VAL A 107 4.47 -4.90 1.74
C VAL A 107 4.44 -6.00 2.81
N LEU A 108 4.77 -7.25 2.47
CA LEU A 108 4.71 -8.38 3.40
C LEU A 108 5.70 -8.20 4.56
N ARG A 109 5.23 -8.43 5.80
CA ARG A 109 5.95 -8.21 7.06
C ARG A 109 6.41 -6.76 7.29
N LYS A 110 5.87 -5.79 6.54
CA LYS A 110 6.18 -4.36 6.71
C LYS A 110 5.03 -3.63 7.37
N PRO A 111 5.32 -2.57 8.16
CA PRO A 111 4.30 -1.70 8.70
C PRO A 111 3.70 -0.84 7.58
N ILE A 112 2.38 -0.64 7.64
CA ILE A 112 1.62 0.16 6.70
C ILE A 112 0.65 1.06 7.47
N ILE A 113 0.24 2.15 6.83
CA ILE A 113 -0.91 2.95 7.24
C ILE A 113 -2.00 2.69 6.21
N VAL A 114 -3.20 2.34 6.67
CA VAL A 114 -4.38 2.26 5.81
C VAL A 114 -5.39 3.27 6.33
N THR A 115 -5.71 4.29 5.54
CA THR A 115 -6.67 5.32 5.93
C THR A 115 -8.03 5.08 5.29
N ASP A 116 -9.08 5.59 5.93
CA ASP A 116 -10.46 5.47 5.48
C ASP A 116 -10.86 4.01 5.15
N VAL A 117 -10.40 3.04 5.92
CA VAL A 117 -10.78 1.63 5.73
C VAL A 117 -12.13 1.38 6.40
N LEU A 118 -13.03 0.68 5.70
CA LEU A 118 -14.37 0.40 6.22
C LEU A 118 -14.31 -0.77 7.20
N VAL A 119 -14.80 -0.56 8.42
CA VAL A 119 -15.07 -1.66 9.37
C VAL A 119 -16.40 -2.31 8.99
N HIS A 120 -16.36 -3.60 8.70
CA HIS A 120 -17.50 -4.36 8.23
C HIS A 120 -17.65 -5.66 9.03
N TYR A 121 -18.90 -6.06 9.29
CA TYR A 121 -19.17 -7.36 9.90
C TYR A 121 -19.63 -8.34 8.84
N TYR A 122 -18.85 -9.40 8.64
CA TYR A 122 -19.17 -10.48 7.72
C TYR A 122 -19.18 -11.80 8.48
N ARG A 123 -20.29 -12.54 8.40
CA ARG A 123 -20.48 -13.85 9.07
C ARG A 123 -20.07 -13.84 10.56
N GLY A 124 -20.46 -12.79 11.28
CA GLY A 124 -20.19 -12.63 12.71
C GLY A 124 -18.77 -12.16 13.06
N ARG A 125 -17.89 -11.94 12.08
CA ARG A 125 -16.53 -11.46 12.31
C ARG A 125 -16.39 -9.98 11.98
N CYS A 126 -15.70 -9.24 12.84
CA CYS A 126 -15.28 -7.87 12.59
C CYS A 126 -14.08 -7.88 11.64
N GLU A 127 -14.29 -7.40 10.42
CA GLU A 127 -13.31 -7.37 9.33
C GLU A 127 -13.15 -5.94 8.81
N LEU A 128 -12.07 -5.74 8.06
CA LEU A 128 -11.78 -4.52 7.34
C LEU A 128 -12.02 -4.72 5.85
N LYS A 129 -12.59 -3.73 5.19
CA LYS A 129 -12.78 -3.71 3.74
C LYS A 129 -12.05 -2.52 3.14
N PHE A 130 -11.10 -2.80 2.26
CA PHE A 130 -10.50 -1.78 1.42
C PHE A 130 -11.50 -1.36 0.34
N THR A 131 -11.63 -0.05 0.12
CA THR A 131 -12.58 0.51 -0.85
C THR A 131 -11.90 1.58 -1.68
N GLY A 132 -12.56 2.09 -2.73
CA GLY A 132 -12.03 3.19 -3.53
C GLY A 132 -11.73 4.49 -2.77
N LEU A 133 -12.26 4.67 -1.55
CA LEU A 133 -11.92 5.80 -0.67
C LEU A 133 -10.70 5.54 0.22
N SER A 134 -10.28 4.28 0.32
CA SER A 134 -9.20 3.88 1.21
C SER A 134 -7.84 4.14 0.56
N ASN A 135 -6.85 4.53 1.35
CA ASN A 135 -5.49 4.75 0.89
C ASN A 135 -4.51 3.89 1.69
N ILE A 136 -3.39 3.54 1.06
CA ILE A 136 -2.28 2.83 1.70
C ILE A 136 -1.00 3.65 1.62
N PHE A 137 -0.29 3.72 2.74
CA PHE A 137 1.04 4.33 2.82
C PHE A 137 2.04 3.32 3.38
N ILE A 138 3.04 2.98 2.57
CA ILE A 138 4.05 1.95 2.87
C ILE A 138 5.37 2.61 3.33
N SER A 139 5.56 3.89 2.99
CA SER A 139 6.77 4.65 3.29
C SER A 139 6.44 5.91 4.08
N GLY A 140 7.37 6.29 4.96
CA GLY A 140 7.26 7.50 5.77
C GLY A 140 7.92 7.34 7.12
N HIS A 141 8.67 8.36 7.55
CA HIS A 141 9.21 8.47 8.89
C HIS A 141 8.12 8.98 9.84
N SER A 142 7.05 8.21 10.01
CA SER A 142 6.07 8.48 11.04
C SER A 142 6.48 7.73 12.32
N ARG A 143 6.37 8.40 13.46
CA ARG A 143 6.58 7.79 14.78
C ARG A 143 5.70 6.54 14.95
N LEU A 144 4.50 6.55 14.37
CA LEU A 144 3.57 5.42 14.36
C LEU A 144 4.15 4.18 13.68
N LEU A 145 4.67 4.31 12.46
CA LEU A 145 5.27 3.18 11.72
C LEU A 145 6.49 2.60 12.46
N HIS A 146 7.30 3.45 13.09
CA HIS A 146 8.44 3.00 13.90
C HIS A 146 8.00 2.18 15.12
N THR A 147 6.96 2.63 15.83
CA THR A 147 6.40 1.92 16.99
C THR A 147 5.93 0.52 16.61
N VAL A 148 5.08 0.40 15.57
CA VAL A 148 4.54 -0.90 15.14
C VAL A 148 5.65 -1.82 14.63
N ARG A 149 6.60 -1.28 13.83
CA ARG A 149 7.76 -2.03 13.34
C ARG A 149 8.58 -2.63 14.47
N SER A 150 8.89 -1.81 15.49
CA SER A 150 9.71 -2.21 16.62
C SER A 150 9.01 -3.26 17.47
N TRP A 151 7.70 -3.10 17.71
CA TRP A 151 6.90 -4.10 18.39
C TRP A 151 6.88 -5.43 17.62
N TYR A 152 6.65 -5.37 16.31
CA TYR A 152 6.56 -6.57 15.48
C TYR A 152 7.88 -7.35 15.43
N ALA A 153 9.01 -6.65 15.32
CA ALA A 153 10.33 -7.28 15.35
C ALA A 153 10.61 -8.06 16.64
N ARG A 154 10.11 -7.58 17.79
CA ARG A 154 10.26 -8.25 19.09
C ARG A 154 9.29 -9.41 19.30
N ASN A 155 8.10 -9.36 18.70
CA ASN A 155 7.02 -10.32 19.00
C ASN A 155 6.76 -11.35 17.91
N ARG A 156 7.27 -11.18 16.68
CA ARG A 156 6.98 -12.10 15.55
C ARG A 156 7.37 -13.57 15.77
N HIS A 157 8.23 -13.86 16.76
CA HIS A 157 8.70 -15.21 17.10
C HIS A 157 7.98 -15.82 18.31
N ARG A 158 7.22 -15.00 19.06
CA ARG A 158 6.32 -15.48 20.10
C ARG A 158 5.00 -15.70 19.39
N ASP A 159 4.69 -16.96 19.10
CA ASP A 159 3.53 -17.40 18.35
C ASP A 159 2.38 -16.39 18.36
N LEU A 160 2.22 -15.67 17.24
CA LEU A 160 0.91 -15.13 16.85
C LEU A 160 0.08 -16.31 16.33
N SER A 161 0.01 -17.38 17.15
CA SER A 161 -0.77 -18.57 16.88
C SER A 161 -2.18 -18.12 16.64
N LEU A 162 -2.56 -18.22 15.37
CA LEU A 162 -3.89 -18.08 14.85
C LEU A 162 -4.88 -18.69 15.85
N GLY A 163 -5.92 -17.93 16.18
CA GLY A 163 -7.08 -18.42 16.91
C GLY A 163 -7.77 -19.53 16.13
N GLU A 164 -7.23 -20.74 16.24
CA GLU A 164 -8.01 -21.97 16.20
C GLU A 164 -8.60 -22.13 17.60
N ASN A 165 -9.82 -21.64 17.78
CA ASN A 165 -10.83 -22.13 18.74
C ASN A 165 -11.98 -21.12 18.80
N SER A 166 -13.02 -21.37 18.00
CA SER A 166 -14.46 -21.22 18.30
C SER A 166 -15.26 -21.32 17.00
#